data_AF-F9RJL8-F1
#
_entry.id   AF-F9RJL8-F1
#
_cell.length_a   1.000
_cell.length_b   1.000
_cell.length_c   1.000
_cell.angle_alpha   90.00
_cell.angle_beta   90.00
_cell.angle_gamma   90.00
#
_symmetry.space_group_name_H-M   'P 1'
#
loop_
_entity.id
_entity.type
_entity.pdbx_description
1 polymer ?
#
loop_
_entity_poly.entity_id
_entity_poly.type
_entity_poly.pdbx_seq_one_letter_code
_entity_poly.pdbx_strand_id
1 'polypeptide(L)'
;MTSLLLVVILLLTLGNYRITFHQIKIGQNELTARRLHWMAEGAIECLFTYLRVSNANPAELTEGNSSTALSEMQSLCLNDLTHQALFTELDTTHHYRLVFAWQHQRLVSKSVVAKLHDGQMVYFWLQGSWRDW
;
A
#
# COMPACT_ATOMS: atom_id res chain seq x y z
N MET A 1 -45.19 29.56 24.31
CA MET A 1 -45.35 28.51 23.27
C MET A 1 -44.06 28.28 22.47
N THR A 2 -43.35 29.34 22.07
CA THR A 2 -42.06 29.24 21.35
C THR A 2 -40.92 28.58 22.13
N SER A 3 -40.84 28.78 23.46
CA SER A 3 -39.82 28.17 24.33
C SER A 3 -39.88 26.64 24.36
N LEU A 4 -41.09 26.06 24.43
CA LEU A 4 -41.30 24.60 24.38
C LEU A 4 -40.88 24.03 23.02
N LEU A 5 -41.19 24.74 21.94
CA LEU A 5 -40.81 24.34 20.59
C LEU A 5 -39.28 24.29 20.43
N LEU A 6 -38.57 25.29 20.96
CA LEU A 6 -37.10 25.34 20.98
C LEU A 6 -36.48 24.16 21.75
N VAL A 7 -37.07 23.79 22.89
CA VAL A 7 -36.59 22.64 23.69
C VAL A 7 -36.77 21.33 22.94
N VAL A 8 -37.90 21.11 22.26
CA VAL A 8 -38.14 19.91 21.45
C VAL A 8 -37.15 19.83 20.29
N ILE A 9 -36.95 20.93 19.57
CA ILE A 9 -35.95 21.00 18.49
C ILE A 9 -34.55 20.67 19.03
N LEU A 10 -34.16 21.26 20.16
CA LEU A 10 -32.87 21.00 20.78
C LEU A 10 -32.67 19.51 21.11
N LEU A 11 -33.66 18.87 21.74
CA LEU A 11 -33.59 17.44 22.08
C LEU A 11 -33.49 16.54 20.83
N LEU A 12 -34.23 16.88 19.77
CA LEU A 12 -34.14 16.16 18.49
C LEU A 12 -32.76 16.33 17.85
N THR A 13 -32.18 17.54 17.87
CA THR A 13 -30.81 17.74 17.37
C THR A 13 -29.78 16.97 18.20
N LEU A 14 -29.89 17.00 19.54
CA LEU A 14 -29.02 16.24 20.46
C LEU A 14 -29.10 14.73 20.27
N GLY A 15 -30.30 14.19 20.06
CA GLY A 15 -30.49 12.78 19.73
C GLY A 15 -29.83 12.41 18.39
N ASN A 16 -29.95 13.26 17.38
CA ASN A 16 -29.45 12.98 16.03
C ASN A 16 -27.91 13.10 15.90
N TYR A 17 -27.26 13.92 16.74
CA TYR A 17 -25.80 14.08 16.72
C TYR A 17 -25.06 12.75 16.97
N ARG A 18 -25.54 11.91 17.88
CA ARG A 18 -24.89 10.62 18.22
C ARG A 18 -24.75 9.71 17.00
N ILE A 19 -25.80 9.61 16.20
CA ILE A 19 -25.84 8.77 15.00
C ILE A 19 -24.87 9.34 13.95
N THR A 20 -24.93 10.65 13.72
CA THR A 20 -24.09 11.32 12.72
C THR A 20 -22.60 11.21 13.06
N PHE A 21 -22.22 11.47 14.32
CA PHE A 21 -20.83 11.33 14.76
C PHE A 21 -20.32 9.90 14.67
N HIS A 22 -21.18 8.90 14.93
CA HIS A 22 -20.81 7.50 14.75
C HIS A 22 -20.51 7.16 13.29
N GLN A 23 -21.37 7.60 12.35
CA GLN A 23 -21.14 7.37 10.92
C GLN A 23 -19.86 8.04 10.42
N ILE A 24 -19.57 9.26 10.90
CA ILE A 24 -18.32 9.96 10.58
C ILE A 24 -17.11 9.13 11.01
N LYS A 25 -17.13 8.53 12.20
CA LYS A 25 -16.03 7.71 12.71
C LYS A 25 -15.79 6.47 11.84
N ILE A 26 -16.87 5.80 11.42
CA ILE A 26 -16.75 4.66 10.49
C ILE A 26 -16.13 5.12 9.17
N GLY A 27 -16.63 6.22 8.61
CA GLY A 27 -16.08 6.78 7.37
C GLY A 27 -14.60 7.14 7.48
N GLN A 28 -14.17 7.70 8.61
CA GLN A 28 -12.76 8.00 8.86
C GLN A 28 -11.88 6.74 8.92
N ASN A 29 -12.37 5.67 9.53
CA ASN A 29 -11.64 4.40 9.59
C ASN A 29 -11.48 3.81 8.18
N GLU A 30 -12.55 3.82 7.38
CA GLU A 30 -12.51 3.34 5.99
C GLU A 30 -11.57 4.17 5.13
N LEU A 31 -11.62 5.50 5.24
CA LEU A 31 -10.71 6.40 4.52
C LEU A 31 -9.26 6.16 4.91
N THR A 32 -8.98 5.95 6.20
CA THR A 32 -7.62 5.66 6.68
C THR A 32 -7.12 4.33 6.13
N ALA A 33 -7.96 3.29 6.14
CA ALA A 33 -7.61 1.99 5.57
C ALA A 33 -7.34 2.07 4.07
N ARG A 34 -8.19 2.78 3.30
CA ARG A 34 -7.96 2.98 1.86
C ARG A 34 -6.72 3.80 1.58
N ARG A 35 -6.48 4.87 2.34
CA ARG A 35 -5.27 5.70 2.21
C ARG A 35 -4.01 4.84 2.37
N LEU A 36 -3.98 3.97 3.38
CA LEU A 36 -2.86 3.07 3.62
C LEU A 36 -2.69 2.08 2.46
N HIS A 37 -3.79 1.53 1.94
CA HIS A 37 -3.77 0.62 0.79
C HIS A 37 -3.22 1.30 -0.47
N TRP A 38 -3.75 2.45 -0.87
CA TRP A 38 -3.28 3.20 -2.04
C TRP A 38 -1.81 3.63 -1.91
N MET A 39 -1.38 3.98 -0.70
CA MET A 39 0.03 4.26 -0.43
C MET A 39 0.91 3.03 -0.67
N ALA A 40 0.49 1.86 -0.19
CA ALA A 40 1.20 0.60 -0.42
C ALA A 40 1.25 0.23 -1.91
N GLU A 41 0.16 0.44 -2.65
CA GLU A 41 0.13 0.23 -4.10
C GLU A 41 1.06 1.18 -4.84
N GLY A 42 1.07 2.47 -4.49
CA GLY A 42 1.99 3.44 -5.07
C GLY A 42 3.46 3.07 -4.83
N ALA A 43 3.79 2.56 -3.64
CA ALA A 43 5.13 2.07 -3.33
C ALA A 43 5.51 0.85 -4.19
N ILE A 44 4.58 -0.09 -4.39
CA ILE A 44 4.80 -1.26 -5.26
C ILE A 44 5.01 -0.85 -6.72
N GLU A 45 4.24 0.11 -7.24
CA GLU A 45 4.42 0.65 -8.59
C GLU A 45 5.76 1.38 -8.74
N CYS A 46 6.22 2.06 -7.68
CA CYS A 46 7.55 2.66 -7.66
C CYS A 46 8.65 1.61 -7.74
N LEU A 47 8.60 0.54 -6.94
CA LEU A 47 9.56 -0.58 -7.02
C LEU A 47 9.52 -1.27 -8.38
N PHE A 48 8.34 -1.51 -8.94
CA PHE A 48 8.20 -2.07 -10.29
C PHE A 48 8.88 -1.18 -11.35
N THR A 49 8.64 0.13 -11.27
CA THR A 49 9.28 1.10 -12.18
C THR A 49 10.79 1.12 -11.99
N TYR A 50 11.26 1.08 -10.74
CA TYR A 50 12.69 0.97 -10.43
C TYR A 50 13.31 -0.25 -11.11
N LEU A 51 12.69 -1.43 -11.00
CA LEU A 51 13.16 -2.66 -11.67
C LEU A 51 13.25 -2.49 -13.20
N ARG A 52 12.31 -1.78 -13.83
CA ARG A 52 12.29 -1.59 -15.29
C ARG A 52 13.30 -0.55 -15.78
N VAL A 53 13.56 0.49 -15.01
CA VAL A 53 14.40 1.62 -15.44
C VAL A 53 15.86 1.42 -15.05
N SER A 54 16.12 0.88 -13.86
CA SER A 54 17.49 0.68 -13.34
C SER A 54 18.13 -0.64 -13.79
N ASN A 55 17.35 -1.57 -14.38
CA ASN A 55 17.76 -2.96 -14.61
C ASN A 55 18.29 -3.66 -13.35
N ALA A 56 17.84 -3.23 -12.15
CA ALA A 56 18.23 -3.86 -10.91
C ALA A 56 17.80 -5.32 -10.86
N ASN A 57 18.67 -6.17 -10.34
CA ASN A 57 18.34 -7.57 -10.10
C ASN A 57 17.44 -7.67 -8.87
N PRO A 58 16.21 -8.22 -8.98
CA PRO A 58 15.33 -8.41 -7.84
C PRO A 58 15.97 -9.20 -6.69
N ALA A 59 16.93 -10.08 -6.95
CA ALA A 59 17.62 -10.82 -5.89
C ALA A 59 18.46 -9.91 -4.96
N GLU A 60 18.85 -8.72 -5.42
CA GLU A 60 19.56 -7.71 -4.62
C GLU A 60 18.61 -6.87 -3.77
N LEU A 61 17.31 -6.89 -4.08
CA LEU A 61 16.27 -6.10 -3.42
C LEU A 61 15.51 -6.90 -2.34
N THR A 62 16.08 -8.00 -1.86
CA THR A 62 15.48 -8.84 -0.84
C THR A 62 15.56 -8.21 0.55
N GLU A 63 14.63 -8.56 1.43
CA GLU A 63 14.60 -8.08 2.80
C GLU A 63 15.91 -8.43 3.54
N GLY A 64 16.53 -7.43 4.17
CA GLY A 64 17.79 -7.60 4.91
C GLY A 64 19.05 -7.70 4.04
N ASN A 65 18.94 -7.54 2.72
CA ASN A 65 20.11 -7.40 1.86
C ASN A 65 20.87 -6.10 2.17
N SER A 66 22.20 -6.12 2.04
CA SER A 66 23.07 -4.94 2.24
C SER A 66 23.47 -4.27 0.92
N SER A 67 22.74 -4.57 -0.16
CA SER A 67 22.96 -3.95 -1.46
C SER A 67 22.65 -2.46 -1.42
N THR A 68 23.46 -1.67 -2.12
CA THR A 68 23.20 -0.24 -2.32
C THR A 68 21.89 -0.03 -3.07
N ALA A 69 21.57 -0.92 -4.02
CA ALA A 69 20.34 -0.90 -4.80
C ALA A 69 19.07 -1.00 -3.93
N LEU A 70 19.08 -1.80 -2.85
CA LEU A 70 17.95 -1.88 -1.92
C LEU A 70 17.77 -0.55 -1.19
N SER A 71 18.85 -0.01 -0.63
CA SER A 71 18.79 1.25 0.12
C SER A 71 18.38 2.45 -0.75
N GLU A 72 18.89 2.51 -1.98
CA GLU A 72 18.56 3.54 -2.96
C GLU A 72 17.09 3.47 -3.34
N MET A 73 16.61 2.28 -3.74
CA MET A 73 15.20 2.04 -4.07
C MET A 73 14.27 2.40 -2.90
N GLN A 74 14.60 1.97 -1.67
CA GLN A 74 13.78 2.29 -0.50
C GLN A 74 13.75 3.79 -0.23
N SER A 75 14.88 4.49 -0.35
CA SER A 75 14.92 5.94 -0.16
C SER A 75 14.15 6.74 -1.23
N LEU A 76 14.01 6.18 -2.44
CA LEU A 76 13.25 6.77 -3.53
C LEU A 76 11.74 6.53 -3.41
N CYS A 77 11.36 5.32 -2.98
CA CYS A 77 9.97 4.86 -3.03
C CYS A 77 9.22 4.98 -1.70
N LEU A 78 9.93 5.18 -0.59
CA LEU A 78 9.34 5.25 0.76
C LEU A 78 9.52 6.63 1.38
N ASN A 79 8.51 7.05 2.12
CA ASN A 79 8.53 8.33 2.84
C ASN A 79 8.91 8.16 4.33
N ASP A 80 8.82 6.94 4.86
CA ASP A 80 9.13 6.63 6.25
C ASP A 80 9.78 5.24 6.35
N LEU A 81 11.10 5.23 6.29
CA LEU A 81 11.95 4.04 6.39
C LEU A 81 11.90 3.38 7.78
N THR A 82 11.34 4.04 8.80
CA THR A 82 11.25 3.47 10.15
C THR A 82 10.07 2.52 10.30
N HIS A 83 9.00 2.75 9.55
CA HIS A 83 7.79 1.93 9.58
C HIS A 83 7.57 1.14 8.29
N GLN A 84 8.06 1.63 7.15
CA GLN A 84 7.81 1.04 5.85
C GLN A 84 9.03 0.23 5.41
N ALA A 85 8.74 -0.92 4.81
CA ALA A 85 9.73 -1.71 4.11
C ALA A 85 9.17 -2.09 2.73
N LEU A 86 10.05 -2.04 1.74
CA LEU A 86 9.75 -2.40 0.37
C LEU A 86 10.88 -3.28 -0.11
N PHE A 87 10.53 -4.47 -0.60
CA PHE A 87 11.50 -5.49 -0.95
C PHE A 87 10.89 -6.51 -1.90
N THR A 88 11.73 -7.41 -2.39
CA THR A 88 11.37 -8.52 -3.25
C THR A 88 11.48 -9.84 -2.48
N GLU A 89 10.67 -10.81 -2.88
CA GLU A 89 10.70 -12.18 -2.39
C GLU A 89 10.61 -13.12 -3.59
N LEU A 90 11.26 -14.27 -3.53
CA LEU A 90 11.09 -15.31 -4.55
C LEU A 90 9.96 -16.24 -4.13
N ASP A 91 8.94 -16.36 -4.98
CA ASP A 91 7.85 -17.32 -4.78
C ASP A 91 8.27 -18.74 -5.20
N THR A 92 7.52 -19.74 -4.73
CA THR A 92 7.60 -21.16 -5.07
C THR A 92 7.57 -21.44 -6.58
N THR A 93 6.96 -20.55 -7.36
CA THR A 93 6.87 -20.62 -8.83
C THR A 93 8.06 -19.94 -9.54
N HIS A 94 9.10 -19.55 -8.81
CA HIS A 94 10.24 -18.76 -9.30
C HIS A 94 9.86 -17.37 -9.86
N HIS A 95 8.67 -16.87 -9.52
CA HIS A 95 8.30 -15.49 -9.77
C HIS A 95 8.78 -14.60 -8.61
N TYR A 96 9.11 -13.36 -8.92
CA TYR A 96 9.41 -12.39 -7.88
C TYR A 96 8.13 -11.73 -7.40
N ARG A 97 7.97 -11.63 -6.09
CA ARG A 97 6.89 -10.89 -5.44
C ARG A 97 7.45 -9.60 -4.89
N LEU A 98 6.87 -8.48 -5.31
CA LEU A 98 7.11 -7.16 -4.75
C LEU A 98 6.24 -7.02 -3.51
N VAL A 99 6.84 -6.70 -2.37
CA VAL A 99 6.17 -6.71 -1.07
C VAL A 99 6.34 -5.35 -0.41
N PHE A 100 5.21 -4.74 -0.05
CA PHE A 100 5.18 -3.60 0.85
C PHE A 100 4.74 -4.05 2.24
N ALA A 101 5.55 -3.71 3.24
CA ALA A 101 5.27 -3.97 4.64
C ALA A 101 5.22 -2.67 5.44
N TRP A 102 4.33 -2.63 6.41
CA TRP A 102 4.20 -1.55 7.40
C TRP A 102 4.28 -2.15 8.79
N GLN A 103 5.18 -1.64 9.64
CA GLN A 103 5.39 -2.16 11.00
C GLN A 103 5.56 -3.69 11.03
N HIS A 104 6.37 -4.23 10.10
CA HIS A 104 6.60 -5.67 9.90
C HIS A 104 5.36 -6.48 9.46
N GLN A 105 4.22 -5.85 9.20
CA GLN A 105 3.03 -6.48 8.63
C GLN A 105 3.05 -6.32 7.10
N ARG A 106 2.93 -7.42 6.37
CA ARG A 106 2.82 -7.39 4.90
C ARG A 106 1.41 -6.93 4.52
N LEU A 107 1.29 -5.77 3.89
CA LEU A 107 -0.02 -5.18 3.57
C LEU A 107 -0.44 -5.49 2.14
N VAL A 108 0.46 -5.28 1.19
CA VAL A 108 0.20 -5.51 -0.23
C VAL A 108 1.40 -6.20 -0.84
N SER A 109 1.12 -7.13 -1.74
CA SER A 109 2.15 -7.79 -2.53
C SER A 109 1.65 -8.06 -3.94
N LYS A 110 2.50 -7.85 -4.94
CA LYS A 110 2.17 -8.15 -6.34
C LYS A 110 3.30 -8.93 -6.99
N SER A 111 2.97 -9.91 -7.81
CA SER A 111 3.95 -10.79 -8.46
C SER A 111 4.33 -10.28 -9.84
N VAL A 112 5.59 -10.42 -10.18
CA VAL A 112 6.16 -10.10 -11.49
C VAL A 112 6.85 -11.32 -12.08
N VAL A 113 6.75 -11.43 -13.39
CA VAL A 113 7.43 -12.46 -14.18
C VAL A 113 8.52 -11.81 -15.01
N ALA A 114 9.71 -12.42 -15.00
CA ALA A 114 10.81 -12.01 -15.85
C ALA A 114 10.65 -12.68 -17.22
N LYS A 115 10.73 -11.90 -18.28
CA LYS A 115 10.73 -12.40 -19.67
C LYS A 115 11.94 -11.84 -20.39
N LEU A 116 12.56 -12.66 -21.23
CA LEU A 116 13.63 -12.22 -22.09
C LEU A 116 13.02 -11.42 -23.26
N HIS A 117 13.42 -10.17 -23.42
CA HIS A 117 13.06 -9.31 -24.55
C HIS A 117 14.35 -8.71 -25.11
N ASP A 118 14.64 -8.96 -26.39
CA ASP A 118 15.86 -8.50 -27.07
C ASP A 118 17.18 -8.80 -26.32
N GLY A 119 17.25 -9.97 -25.68
CA GLY A 119 18.43 -10.41 -24.93
C GLY A 119 18.57 -9.79 -23.52
N GLN A 120 17.63 -8.94 -23.10
CA GLN A 120 17.56 -8.37 -21.76
C GLN A 120 16.40 -8.97 -20.96
N MET A 121 16.59 -9.13 -19.65
CA MET A 121 15.52 -9.57 -18.75
C MET A 121 14.63 -8.39 -18.40
N VAL A 122 13.35 -8.45 -18.77
CA VAL A 122 12.35 -7.41 -18.50
C VAL A 122 11.24 -7.98 -17.64
N TYR A 123 10.83 -7.22 -16.63
CA TYR A 123 9.76 -7.61 -15.70
C TYR A 123 8.39 -7.14 -16.16
N PHE A 124 7.41 -8.02 -16.04
CA PHE A 124 6.00 -7.75 -16.33
C PHE A 124 5.13 -8.18 -15.15
N TRP A 125 4.02 -7.49 -14.94
CA TRP A 125 3.00 -7.95 -13.98
C TRP A 125 2.53 -9.35 -14.34
N LEU A 126 2.45 -10.22 -13.34
CA LEU A 126 1.83 -11.53 -13.50
C LEU A 126 0.31 -11.33 -13.63
N GLN A 127 -0.28 -11.78 -14.74
CA GLN A 127 -1.72 -11.69 -14.92
C GLN A 127 -2.45 -12.41 -13.78
N GLY A 128 -3.44 -11.74 -13.19
CA GLY A 128 -4.17 -12.27 -12.03
C GLY A 128 -3.41 -12.18 -10.70
N SER A 129 -2.24 -11.53 -10.62
CA SER A 129 -1.60 -11.25 -9.32
C SER A 129 -2.32 -10.17 -8.50
N TRP A 130 -3.28 -9.48 -9.12
CA TRP A 130 -4.17 -8.52 -8.49
C TRP A 130 -5.20 -9.29 -7.65
N ARG A 131 -4.82 -9.65 -6.42
CA ARG A 131 -5.81 -9.95 -5.37
C ARG A 131 -6.21 -8.63 -4.73
N ASP A 132 -6.98 -7.88 -5.49
CA ASP A 132 -7.58 -6.67 -4.96
C ASP A 132 -8.87 -7.13 -4.28
N TRP A 133 -8.76 -7.34 -2.95
CA TRP A 133 -9.81 -7.58 -1.94
C TRP A 133 -10.76 -8.78 -2.12
#